data_AF-A0A345Z3J3-F1
#
_entry.id   AF-A0A345Z3J3-F1
#
_cell.length_a   1.000
_cell.length_b   1.000
_cell.length_c   1.000
_cell.angle_alpha   90.00
_cell.angle_beta   90.00
_cell.angle_gamma   90.00
#
_symmetry.space_group_name_H-M   'P 1'
#
loop_
_entity.id
_entity.type
_entity.pdbx_description
1 polymer ?
#
loop_
_entity_poly.entity_id
_entity_poly.type
_entity_poly.pdbx_seq_one_letter_code
_entity_poly.pdbx_strand_id
1 'polypeptide(L)' 'MNELKEKGFDELLNQIKEKINKLDSSQTNMEDSIEIFKESLEIIKEAKDKLENIKGEVKKVMIDNKIVDFEN' A
#
# COMPACT_ATOMS: atom_id res chain seq x y z
N MET A 1 2.50 25.71 1.52
CA MET A 1 1.98 24.53 2.26
C MET A 1 2.06 23.37 1.29
N ASN A 2 2.95 22.40 1.54
CA ASN A 2 3.10 21.25 0.65
C ASN A 2 1.93 20.30 0.91
N GLU A 3 1.01 20.23 -0.05
CA GLU A 3 0.07 19.12 -0.14
C GLU A 3 0.89 17.83 -0.29
N LEU A 4 0.84 16.98 0.72
CA LEU A 4 1.24 15.59 0.60
C LEU A 4 0.32 14.98 -0.46
N LYS A 5 0.75 14.97 -1.72
CA LYS A 5 0.10 14.19 -2.77
C LYS A 5 0.00 12.76 -2.25
N GLU A 6 -1.21 12.33 -1.97
CA GLU A 6 -1.48 10.94 -1.65
C GLU A 6 -0.87 10.07 -2.74
N LYS A 7 0.07 9.20 -2.36
CA LYS A 7 0.75 8.32 -3.30
C LYS A 7 -0.25 7.32 -3.88
N GLY A 8 -0.11 7.03 -5.17
CA GLY A 8 -0.90 5.98 -5.82
C GLY A 8 -0.49 4.59 -5.32
N PHE A 9 -1.38 3.60 -5.46
CA PHE A 9 -1.07 2.20 -5.09
C PHE A 9 0.21 1.70 -5.79
N ASP A 10 0.38 2.01 -7.08
CA ASP A 10 1.56 1.61 -7.86
C ASP A 10 2.85 2.28 -7.36
N GLU A 11 2.77 3.52 -6.88
CA GLU A 11 3.91 4.23 -6.30
C GLU A 11 4.32 3.64 -4.94
N LEU A 12 3.34 3.24 -4.12
CA LEU A 12 3.58 2.53 -2.86
C LEU A 12 4.21 1.15 -3.14
N LEU A 13 3.72 0.44 -4.16
CA LEU A 13 4.25 -0.86 -4.56
C LEU A 13 5.71 -0.76 -5.04
N ASN A 14 6.04 0.28 -5.80
CA ASN A 14 7.41 0.53 -6.27
C ASN A 14 8.35 0.86 -5.11
N GLN A 15 7.90 1.65 -4.12
CA GLN A 15 8.70 1.94 -2.93
C GLN A 15 8.98 0.70 -2.08
N ILE A 16 8.01 -0.21 -1.96
CA ILE A 16 8.22 -1.50 -1.28
C ILE A 16 9.29 -2.31 -2.01
N LYS A 17 9.22 -2.40 -3.34
CA LYS A 17 10.22 -3.13 -4.16
C LYS A 17 11.62 -2.53 -4.00
N GLU A 18 11.74 -1.21 -4.02
CA GLU A 18 13.02 -0.53 -3.83
C GLU A 18 13.60 -0.77 -2.43
N LYS A 19 12.75 -0.74 -1.39
CA LYS A 19 13.17 -1.03 -0.01
C LYS A 19 13.63 -2.48 0.17
N ILE A 20 12.92 -3.44 -0.42
CA ILE A 20 13.33 -4.86 -0.42
C ILE A 20 14.67 -5.04 -1.15
N ASN A 21 14.85 -4.39 -2.31
CA ASN A 21 16.14 -4.45 -3.03
C ASN A 21 17.30 -3.87 -2.22
N LYS A 22 17.05 -2.87 -1.36
CA LYS A 22 18.06 -2.33 -0.43
C LYS A 22 18.38 -3.32 0.69
N LEU A 23 17.39 -4.07 1.20
CA LEU A 23 17.62 -5.11 2.20
C LEU A 23 18.49 -6.26 1.65
N ASP A 24 18.34 -6.60 0.38
CA ASP A 24 19.17 -7.62 -0.29
C ASP A 24 20.60 -7.15 -0.59
N SER A 25 20.90 -5.85 -0.44
CA SER A 25 22.24 -5.33 -0.67
C SER A 25 23.16 -5.62 0.52
N SER A 26 24.36 -6.14 0.25
CA SER A 26 25.36 -6.51 1.27
C SER A 26 25.96 -5.33 2.05
N GLN A 27 25.44 -4.12 1.88
CA GLN A 27 25.89 -2.89 2.56
C GLN A 27 24.90 -2.39 3.62
N THR A 28 23.74 -3.01 3.75
CA THR A 28 22.74 -2.63 4.75
C THR A 28 23.10 -3.30 6.07
N ASN A 29 23.39 -2.50 7.10
CA ASN A 29 23.65 -3.04 8.43
C ASN A 29 22.33 -3.51 9.09
N MET A 30 22.43 -4.21 10.22
CA MET A 30 21.26 -4.79 10.89
C MET A 30 20.26 -3.73 11.38
N GLU A 31 20.73 -2.58 11.85
CA GLU A 31 19.89 -1.49 12.36
C GLU A 31 19.13 -0.83 11.21
N ASP A 32 19.82 -0.51 10.11
CA ASP A 32 19.22 0.01 8.88
C ASP A 32 18.20 -0.98 8.30
N SER A 33 18.47 -2.28 8.39
CA SER A 33 17.56 -3.32 7.92
C SER A 33 16.25 -3.34 8.69
N ILE A 34 16.31 -3.16 10.02
CA ILE A 34 15.12 -3.09 10.89
C ILE A 34 14.30 -1.84 10.56
N GLU A 35 14.96 -0.71 10.30
CA GLU A 35 14.28 0.55 9.98
C GLU A 35 13.59 0.47 8.61
N ILE A 36 14.30 -0.03 7.59
CA ILE A 36 13.73 -0.26 6.25
C ILE A 36 12.54 -1.23 6.33
N PHE A 37 12.61 -2.26 7.16
CA PHE A 37 11.51 -3.21 7.34
C PHE A 37 10.28 -2.56 8.00
N LYS A 38 10.46 -1.76 9.05
CA LYS A 38 9.38 -1.01 9.71
C LYS A 38 8.68 -0.06 8.73
N GLU A 39 9.46 0.73 7.99
CA GLU A 39 8.92 1.64 6.98
C GLU A 39 8.19 0.88 5.87
N SER A 40 8.70 -0.29 5.47
CA SER A 40 8.04 -1.13 4.47
C SER A 40 6.69 -1.65 4.96
N LEU A 41 6.57 -2.03 6.25
CA LEU A 41 5.29 -2.47 6.84
C LEU A 41 4.25 -1.35 6.87
N GLU A 42 4.65 -0.11 7.16
CA GLU A 42 3.76 1.05 7.13
C GLU A 42 3.23 1.31 5.71
N ILE A 43 4.11 1.25 4.71
CA ILE A 43 3.73 1.42 3.29
C ILE A 43 2.81 0.28 2.83
N ILE A 44 3.08 -0.96 3.25
CA ILE A 44 2.21 -2.12 2.95
C ILE A 44 0.82 -1.91 3.54
N LYS A 45 0.73 -1.39 4.77
CA LYS A 45 -0.55 -1.08 5.42
C LYS A 45 -1.31 0.00 4.65
N GLU A 46 -0.64 1.09 4.26
CA GLU A 46 -1.26 2.15 3.46
C GLU A 46 -1.76 1.63 2.10
N ALA A 47 -0.96 0.80 1.43
CA ALA A 47 -1.35 0.18 0.16
C ALA A 47 -2.57 -0.74 0.32
N LYS A 48 -2.63 -1.51 1.42
CA LYS A 48 -3.78 -2.35 1.75
C LYS A 48 -5.04 -1.52 1.99
N ASP A 49 -4.94 -0.45 2.77
CA ASP A 49 -6.08 0.43 3.07
C ASP A 49 -6.61 1.10 1.79
N LYS A 50 -5.72 1.55 0.90
CA LYS A 50 -6.11 2.09 -0.42
C LYS A 50 -6.78 1.03 -1.31
N LEU A 51 -6.27 -0.20 -1.31
CA LEU A 51 -6.88 -1.31 -2.06
C LEU A 51 -8.29 -1.62 -1.52
N GLU A 52 -8.47 -1.64 -0.20
CA GLU A 52 -9.77 -1.85 0.45
C GLU A 52 -10.75 -0.72 0.13
N ASN A 53 -10.29 0.53 0.12
CA ASN A 53 -11.11 1.68 -0.27
C ASN A 53 -11.55 1.60 -1.73
N ILE A 54 -10.63 1.34 -2.67
CA ILE A 54 -10.94 1.15 -4.09
C ILE A 54 -11.94 0.00 -4.26
N LYS A 55 -11.75 -1.12 -3.55
CA LYS A 55 -12.70 -2.25 -3.55
C LYS A 55 -14.07 -1.85 -3.01
N GLY A 56 -14.12 -1.02 -1.97
CA GLY A 56 -15.35 -0.46 -1.41
C GLY A 56 -16.08 0.46 -2.39
N GLU A 57 -15.36 1.33 -3.08
CA GLU A 57 -15.91 2.23 -4.10
C GLU A 57 -16.41 1.45 -5.32
N VAL A 58 -15.66 0.46 -5.80
CA VAL A 58 -16.11 -0.45 -6.87
C VAL A 58 -17.37 -1.19 -6.44
N LYS A 59 -17.43 -1.72 -5.21
CA LYS A 59 -18.66 -2.34 -4.67
C LYS A 59 -19.83 -1.35 -4.63
N LYS A 60 -19.59 -0.10 -4.22
CA LYS A 60 -20.63 0.93 -4.14
C LYS A 60 -21.16 1.33 -5.53
N VAL A 61 -20.27 1.53 -6.50
CA VAL A 61 -20.64 1.80 -7.90
C VAL A 61 -21.36 0.61 -8.52
N MET A 62 -20.96 -0.62 -8.18
CA MET A 62 -21.67 -1.83 -8.53
C MET A 62 -23.11 -1.84 -7.97
N ILE A 63 -23.31 -1.44 -6.70
CA ILE A 63 -24.62 -1.32 -6.05
C ILE A 63 -25.48 -0.23 -6.74
N ASP A 64 -24.91 0.93 -7.05
CA ASP A 64 -25.60 2.05 -7.70
C ASP A 64 -25.96 1.78 -9.20
N ASN A 65 -25.52 0.64 -9.75
CA ASN A 65 -25.98 0.09 -11.03
C ASN A 65 -26.63 -1.32 -10.92
N LYS A 66 -27.20 -1.66 -9.75
CA LYS A 66 -27.82 -2.95 -9.32
C LYS A 66 -26.85 -4.13 -9.27
N ILE A 67 -26.15 -4.31 -8.14
CA ILE A 67 -25.40 -5.54 -7.83
C ILE A 67 -25.78 -6.06 -6.44
N VAL A 68 -25.99 -7.38 -6.42
CA VAL A 68 -26.74 -8.20 -5.44
C VAL A 68 -26.01 -8.33 -4.11
N ASP A 69 -26.80 -8.27 -3.02
CA ASP A 69 -26.37 -8.50 -1.64
C ASP A 69 -25.63 -9.84 -1.48
N PHE A 70 -24.50 -9.82 -0.78
CA PHE A 70 -23.95 -11.05 -0.22
C PHE A 70 -24.63 -11.28 1.13
N GLU A 71 -25.56 -12.24 1.18
CA GLU A 71 -26.07 -12.78 2.44
C GLU A 71 -24.90 -13.36 3.26
N ASN A 72 -24.92 -13.07 4.56
CA ASN A 72 -23.91 -13.46 5.56
C ASN A 72 -23.71 -14.96 5.69
#